data_AF-A0A060VSE0-F1
#
_entry.id   AF-A0A060VSE0-F1
#
_cell.length_a   1.000
_cell.length_b   1.000
_cell.length_c   1.000
_cell.angle_alpha   90.00
_cell.angle_beta   90.00
_cell.angle_gamma   90.00
#
_symmetry.space_group_name_H-M   'P 1'
#
loop_
_entity.id
_entity.type
_entity.pdbx_description
1 polymer ?
#
loop_
_entity_poly.entity_id
_entity_poly.type
_entity_poly.pdbx_seq_one_letter_code
_entity_poly.pdbx_strand_id
1 'polypeptide(L)'
;MNEKPANTASLFLNEDVDKPSLPERGLWRWLHRAMQKRAASAKDTMSSITKESVKGFLRRNLFYSSSMISCLLCVYPGVMLGFALRPHNLTLRKIKYFAFPGELLMRMLQMLVLPLIISSLVTGISSLDSKASGKMGMRAVVYYMVTTLIAVFIGIVIVLVIKPGKGHRDSPVASSGTIEPVQAADAFLDLIRNMFPPNLVEACFKQVREFTCQLIKQLFFNTLC
;
A
#
# COMPACT_ATOMS: atom_id res chain seq x y z
N MET A 1 20.71 30.27 28.10
CA MET A 1 20.59 28.81 27.91
C MET A 1 21.34 28.47 26.64
N ASN A 2 22.62 28.13 26.78
CA ASN A 2 23.56 27.91 25.69
C ASN A 2 24.10 26.49 25.87
N GLU A 3 23.58 25.55 25.10
CA GLU A 3 24.03 24.16 25.15
C GLU A 3 25.43 24.06 24.55
N LYS A 4 26.39 23.72 25.41
CA LYS A 4 27.77 23.41 25.05
C LYS A 4 27.81 21.93 24.65
N PRO A 5 28.24 21.55 23.43
CA PRO A 5 28.31 20.15 23.06
C PRO A 5 29.39 19.43 23.90
N ALA A 6 28.98 18.32 24.50
CA ALA A 6 29.82 17.49 25.34
C ALA A 6 30.91 16.79 24.52
N ASN A 7 32.10 17.37 24.60
CA ASN A 7 33.44 16.81 24.45
C ASN A 7 33.51 15.28 24.25
N THR A 8 33.19 14.80 23.05
CA THR A 8 33.29 13.39 22.66
C THR A 8 34.58 13.08 21.91
N ALA A 9 35.41 14.11 21.65
CA ALA A 9 36.70 13.98 20.97
C ALA A 9 37.89 13.81 21.94
N SER A 10 37.74 14.15 23.21
CA SER A 10 38.82 14.10 24.21
C SER A 10 38.94 12.76 24.96
N LEU A 11 37.97 11.85 24.79
CA LEU A 11 37.98 10.54 25.47
C LEU A 11 38.77 9.48 24.69
N PHE A 12 39.22 9.80 23.47
CA PHE A 12 40.04 8.93 22.62
C PHE A 12 41.55 9.25 22.65
N LEU A 13 41.99 10.22 23.46
CA LEU A 13 43.40 10.63 23.55
C LEU A 13 44.03 10.44 24.93
N ASN A 14 43.40 9.67 25.83
CA ASN A 14 43.90 9.51 27.20
C ASN A 14 44.11 8.04 27.60
N GLU A 15 44.48 7.20 26.63
CA GLU A 15 44.72 5.77 26.88
C GLU A 15 45.96 5.24 26.18
N ASP A 16 46.96 6.10 25.94
CA ASP A 16 48.27 5.69 25.39
C ASP A 16 49.45 5.98 26.35
N VAL A 17 49.19 6.32 27.61
CA VAL A 17 50.26 6.60 28.60
C VAL A 17 50.02 5.83 29.89
N ASP A 18 50.37 4.54 29.88
CA ASP A 18 51.17 3.90 30.96
C ASP A 18 51.58 2.48 30.53
N LYS A 19 52.85 2.27 30.18
CA LYS A 19 53.44 0.92 30.10
C LYS A 19 54.35 0.74 31.32
N PRO A 20 53.92 0.01 32.37
CA PRO A 20 54.81 -0.31 33.48
C PRO A 20 55.82 -1.36 33.04
N SER A 21 57.10 -1.06 33.27
CA SER A 21 58.24 -1.93 32.96
C SER A 21 58.40 -3.06 34.00
N LEU A 22 57.71 -4.20 33.84
CA LEU A 22 57.81 -5.34 34.79
C LEU A 22 57.63 -6.73 34.11
N PRO A 23 58.16 -7.82 34.72
CA PRO A 23 58.73 -8.97 34.03
C PRO A 23 57.70 -9.97 33.48
N GLU A 24 57.96 -10.40 32.25
CA GLU A 24 56.97 -10.77 31.23
C GLU A 24 56.39 -12.21 31.31
N ARG A 25 56.60 -12.99 32.38
CA ARG A 25 56.26 -14.45 32.33
C ARG A 25 55.15 -14.94 33.25
N GLY A 26 54.79 -14.19 34.28
CA GLY A 26 53.69 -14.54 35.21
C GLY A 26 52.43 -13.70 35.02
N LEU A 27 52.61 -12.40 34.77
CA LEU A 27 51.56 -11.39 34.72
C LEU A 27 50.57 -11.65 33.58
N TRP A 28 51.07 -11.97 32.38
CA TRP A 28 50.22 -12.28 31.22
C TRP A 28 49.24 -13.44 31.49
N ARG A 29 49.66 -14.48 32.20
CA ARG A 29 48.77 -15.62 32.53
C ARG A 29 47.69 -15.28 33.56
N TRP A 30 47.96 -14.32 34.44
CA TRP A 30 46.96 -13.82 35.40
C TRP A 30 46.01 -12.82 34.73
N LEU A 31 46.54 -11.90 33.92
CA LEU A 31 45.76 -10.94 33.12
C LEU A 31 44.83 -11.63 32.14
N HIS A 32 45.28 -12.67 31.42
CA HIS A 32 44.43 -13.42 30.49
C HIS A 32 43.28 -14.12 31.21
N ARG A 33 43.51 -14.68 32.40
CA ARG A 33 42.47 -15.33 33.21
C ARG A 33 41.48 -14.33 33.80
N ALA A 34 41.94 -13.15 34.23
CA ALA A 34 41.08 -12.08 34.71
C ALA A 34 40.24 -11.45 33.58
N MET A 35 40.85 -11.27 32.40
CA MET A 35 40.18 -10.78 31.18
C MET A 35 39.11 -11.76 30.70
N GLN A 36 39.38 -13.07 30.73
CA GLN A 36 38.39 -14.09 30.35
C GLN A 36 37.17 -14.11 31.28
N LYS A 37 37.37 -13.95 32.60
CA LYS A 37 36.25 -13.88 33.55
C LYS A 37 35.39 -12.62 33.34
N ARG A 38 36.02 -11.48 33.03
CA ARG A 38 35.27 -10.25 32.69
C ARG A 38 34.58 -10.33 31.33
N ALA A 39 35.17 -11.00 30.34
CA ALA A 39 34.54 -11.22 29.04
C ALA A 39 33.31 -12.13 29.14
N ALA A 40 33.35 -13.19 29.96
CA ALA A 40 32.20 -14.05 30.21
C ALA A 40 31.06 -13.28 30.93
N SER A 41 31.39 -12.53 31.98
CA SER A 41 30.40 -11.74 32.73
C SER A 41 29.80 -10.60 31.89
N ALA A 42 30.58 -9.97 31.00
CA ALA A 42 30.07 -8.95 30.09
C ALA A 42 29.11 -9.53 29.04
N LYS A 43 29.36 -10.76 28.58
CA LYS A 43 28.52 -11.45 27.59
C LYS A 43 27.13 -11.78 28.15
N ASP A 44 27.06 -12.19 29.42
CA ASP A 44 25.79 -12.49 30.09
C ASP A 44 24.95 -11.23 30.34
N THR A 45 25.58 -10.15 30.84
CA THR A 45 24.90 -8.86 31.04
C THR A 45 24.46 -8.21 29.72
N MET A 46 25.26 -8.31 28.65
CA MET A 46 24.86 -7.83 27.32
C MET A 46 23.67 -8.63 26.76
N SER A 47 23.61 -9.94 27.02
CA SER A 47 22.52 -10.79 26.53
C SER A 47 21.18 -10.51 27.21
N SER A 48 21.19 -10.21 28.52
CA SER A 48 19.96 -9.90 29.27
C SER A 48 19.40 -8.54 28.92
N ILE A 49 20.26 -7.51 28.78
CA ILE A 49 19.86 -6.15 28.34
C ILE A 49 19.29 -6.17 26.92
N THR A 50 19.90 -6.96 26.02
CA THR A 50 19.41 -7.10 24.65
C THR A 50 18.04 -7.76 24.61
N LYS A 51 17.79 -8.82 25.39
CA LYS A 51 16.48 -9.50 25.37
C LYS A 51 15.34 -8.64 25.92
N GLU A 52 15.57 -7.89 27.01
CA GLU A 52 14.56 -6.98 27.59
C GLU A 52 14.24 -5.81 26.63
N SER A 53 15.28 -5.18 26.07
CA SER A 53 15.15 -4.04 25.15
C SER A 53 14.58 -4.46 23.80
N VAL A 54 15.02 -5.60 23.27
CA VAL A 54 14.46 -6.19 22.04
C VAL A 54 13.05 -6.63 22.28
N LYS A 55 12.67 -7.25 23.41
CA LYS A 55 11.27 -7.64 23.65
C LYS A 55 10.35 -6.43 23.75
N GLY A 56 10.81 -5.30 24.31
CA GLY A 56 10.06 -4.04 24.34
C GLY A 56 9.94 -3.36 22.97
N PHE A 57 11.03 -3.28 22.20
CA PHE A 57 11.03 -2.74 20.84
C PHE A 57 10.25 -3.64 19.88
N LEU A 58 10.46 -4.95 19.99
CA LEU A 58 9.79 -5.98 19.22
C LEU A 58 8.32 -6.04 19.59
N ARG A 59 7.85 -5.84 20.84
CA ARG A 59 6.41 -5.72 21.14
C ARG A 59 5.75 -4.53 20.45
N ARG A 60 6.41 -3.37 20.43
CA ARG A 60 5.90 -2.16 19.76
C ARG A 60 5.87 -2.32 18.24
N ASN A 61 6.91 -2.93 17.67
CA ASN A 61 6.98 -3.21 16.24
C ASN A 61 6.22 -4.50 15.84
N LEU A 62 5.89 -5.38 16.80
CA LEU A 62 5.21 -6.65 16.56
C LEU A 62 3.84 -6.37 15.97
N PHE A 63 3.13 -5.37 16.48
CA PHE A 63 1.77 -5.03 16.05
C PHE A 63 1.70 -4.72 14.55
N TYR A 64 2.69 -3.99 14.02
CA TYR A 64 2.76 -3.69 12.60
C TYR A 64 3.14 -4.94 11.79
N SER A 65 4.15 -5.69 12.23
CA SER A 65 4.56 -6.93 11.56
C SER A 65 3.46 -8.01 11.60
N SER A 66 2.72 -8.13 12.70
CA SER A 66 1.66 -9.12 12.87
C SER A 66 0.44 -8.78 12.01
N SER A 67 0.15 -7.49 11.84
CA SER A 67 -0.91 -7.03 10.94
C SER A 67 -0.60 -7.37 9.48
N MET A 68 0.65 -7.11 9.04
CA MET A 68 1.08 -7.45 7.68
C MET A 68 1.11 -8.97 7.45
N ILE A 69 1.62 -9.75 8.41
CA ILE A 69 1.66 -11.21 8.34
C ILE A 69 0.24 -11.80 8.28
N SER A 70 -0.72 -11.24 9.02
CA SER A 70 -2.12 -11.66 8.99
C SER A 70 -2.77 -11.43 7.62
N CYS A 71 -2.51 -10.28 6.96
CA CYS A 71 -3.02 -10.04 5.61
C CYS A 71 -2.50 -11.07 4.59
N LEU A 72 -1.20 -11.38 4.65
CA LEU A 72 -0.58 -12.37 3.75
C LEU A 72 -1.14 -13.77 4.00
N LEU A 73 -1.29 -14.15 5.28
CA LEU A 73 -1.90 -15.43 5.69
C LEU A 73 -3.38 -15.54 5.33
N CYS A 74 -4.09 -14.43 5.08
CA CYS A 74 -5.48 -14.45 4.60
C CYS A 74 -5.55 -14.55 3.07
N VAL A 75 -4.70 -13.79 2.35
CA VAL A 75 -4.67 -13.79 0.88
C VAL A 75 -4.20 -15.14 0.34
N TYR A 76 -3.19 -15.76 0.94
CA TYR A 76 -2.64 -17.04 0.50
C TYR A 76 -3.68 -18.18 0.41
N PRO A 77 -4.44 -18.52 1.47
CA PRO A 77 -5.48 -19.53 1.40
C PRO A 77 -6.64 -19.11 0.50
N GLY A 78 -6.98 -17.81 0.41
CA GLY A 78 -7.99 -17.32 -0.53
C GLY A 78 -7.64 -17.61 -1.99
N VAL A 79 -6.39 -17.36 -2.38
CA VAL A 79 -5.89 -17.67 -3.73
C VAL A 79 -5.80 -19.19 -3.96
N MET A 80 -5.27 -19.94 -2.99
CA MET A 80 -5.18 -21.40 -3.06
C MET A 80 -6.56 -22.05 -3.26
N LEU A 81 -7.55 -21.61 -2.49
CA LEU A 81 -8.92 -22.10 -2.58
C LEU A 81 -9.58 -21.69 -3.91
N GLY A 82 -9.35 -20.45 -4.38
CA GLY A 82 -9.83 -20.00 -5.68
C GLY A 82 -9.24 -20.78 -6.87
N PHE A 83 -7.96 -21.16 -6.79
CA PHE A 83 -7.31 -21.97 -7.82
C PHE A 83 -7.79 -23.44 -7.78
N ALA A 84 -7.95 -24.01 -6.58
CA ALA A 84 -8.46 -25.37 -6.40
C ALA A 84 -9.92 -25.55 -6.85
N LEU A 85 -10.75 -24.50 -6.75
CA LEU A 85 -12.15 -24.51 -7.21
C LEU A 85 -12.30 -24.30 -8.73
N ARG A 86 -11.27 -23.78 -9.42
CA ARG A 86 -11.29 -23.53 -10.88
C ARG A 86 -11.46 -24.79 -11.74
N PRO A 87 -10.80 -25.94 -11.51
CA PRO A 87 -10.95 -27.13 -12.35
C PRO A 87 -12.25 -27.91 -12.11
N HIS A 88 -12.94 -27.68 -10.98
CA HIS A 88 -14.26 -28.27 -10.77
C HIS A 88 -15.31 -27.41 -11.49
N ASN A 89 -15.97 -27.98 -12.51
CA ASN A 89 -17.09 -27.36 -13.25
C ASN A 89 -18.32 -27.12 -12.35
N LEU A 90 -18.21 -26.23 -11.37
CA LEU A 90 -19.26 -25.90 -10.42
C LEU A 90 -20.32 -25.02 -11.10
N THR A 91 -21.58 -25.41 -10.94
CA THR A 91 -22.73 -24.62 -11.39
C THR A 91 -22.65 -23.18 -10.85
N LEU A 92 -23.02 -22.19 -11.68
CA LEU A 92 -22.99 -20.76 -11.36
C LEU A 92 -23.64 -20.39 -10.01
N ARG A 93 -24.63 -21.15 -9.55
CA ARG A 93 -25.28 -20.96 -8.25
C ARG A 93 -24.33 -21.19 -7.06
N LYS A 94 -23.48 -22.23 -7.10
CA LYS A 94 -22.54 -22.55 -6.02
C LYS A 94 -21.43 -21.51 -5.91
N ILE A 95 -20.99 -20.97 -7.04
CA ILE A 95 -20.00 -19.89 -7.09
C ILE A 95 -20.54 -18.63 -6.42
N LYS A 96 -21.81 -18.29 -6.66
CA LYS A 96 -22.46 -17.15 -5.99
C LYS A 96 -22.52 -17.32 -4.47
N TYR A 97 -22.85 -18.51 -3.98
CA TYR A 97 -22.84 -18.76 -2.53
C TYR A 97 -21.44 -18.68 -1.92
N PHE A 98 -20.41 -19.15 -2.63
CA PHE A 98 -19.03 -19.04 -2.16
C PHE A 98 -18.50 -17.60 -2.17
N ALA A 99 -18.92 -16.77 -3.13
CA ALA A 99 -18.54 -15.35 -3.20
C ALA A 99 -19.35 -14.43 -2.27
N PHE A 100 -20.45 -14.93 -1.69
CA PHE A 100 -21.35 -14.18 -0.82
C PHE A 100 -20.67 -13.41 0.34
N PRO A 101 -19.73 -13.98 1.12
CA PRO A 101 -19.05 -13.21 2.18
C PRO A 101 -18.22 -12.04 1.63
N GLY A 102 -17.63 -12.18 0.44
CA GLY A 102 -16.91 -11.09 -0.23
C GLY A 102 -17.86 -9.98 -0.69
N GLU A 103 -19.05 -10.35 -1.21
CA GLU A 103 -20.08 -9.39 -1.60
C GLU A 103 -20.59 -8.59 -0.39
N LEU A 104 -20.85 -9.25 0.75
CA LEU A 104 -21.24 -8.58 1.99
C LEU A 104 -20.16 -7.59 2.47
N LEU A 105 -18.89 -7.97 2.43
CA LEU A 105 -17.77 -7.10 2.80
C LEU A 105 -17.71 -5.86 1.91
N MET A 106 -17.85 -6.02 0.59
CA MET A 106 -17.84 -4.88 -0.35
C MET A 106 -19.00 -3.92 -0.07
N ARG A 107 -20.20 -4.43 0.25
CA ARG A 107 -21.35 -3.59 0.62
C ARG A 107 -21.11 -2.82 1.93
N MET A 108 -20.50 -3.45 2.93
CA MET A 108 -20.15 -2.79 4.20
C MET A 108 -19.11 -1.68 4.01
N LEU A 109 -18.04 -1.94 3.24
CA LEU A 109 -17.02 -0.93 2.96
C LEU A 109 -17.59 0.25 2.17
N GLN A 110 -18.42 0.00 1.15
CA GLN A 110 -19.04 1.06 0.34
C GLN A 110 -19.92 2.00 1.18
N MET A 111 -20.65 1.48 2.17
CA MET A 111 -21.46 2.30 3.07
C MET A 111 -20.61 3.24 3.95
N LEU A 112 -19.40 2.82 4.32
CA LEU A 112 -18.48 3.62 5.14
C LEU A 112 -17.68 4.65 4.34
N VAL A 113 -17.36 4.35 3.08
CA VAL A 113 -16.52 5.21 2.24
C VAL A 113 -17.14 6.61 2.05
N LEU A 114 -18.46 6.67 1.80
CA LEU A 114 -19.14 7.95 1.54
C LEU A 114 -19.05 8.96 2.71
N PRO A 115 -19.49 8.62 3.95
CA PRO A 115 -19.40 9.56 5.07
C PRO A 115 -17.95 9.87 5.47
N LEU A 116 -17.02 8.92 5.32
CA LEU A 116 -15.60 9.13 5.65
C LEU A 116 -14.95 10.13 4.69
N ILE A 117 -15.23 10.05 3.39
CA ILE A 117 -14.70 11.00 2.41
C ILE A 117 -15.23 12.40 2.68
N ILE A 118 -16.55 12.57 2.85
CA ILE A 118 -17.15 13.90 3.03
C ILE A 118 -16.65 14.55 4.32
N SER A 119 -16.68 13.83 5.44
CA SER A 119 -16.20 14.36 6.74
C SER A 119 -14.71 14.70 6.69
N SER A 120 -13.87 13.84 6.11
CA SER A 120 -12.43 14.09 5.98
C SER A 120 -12.13 15.30 5.10
N LEU A 121 -12.86 15.48 3.99
CA LEU A 121 -12.67 16.63 3.11
C LEU A 121 -13.10 17.94 3.77
N VAL A 122 -14.26 17.96 4.43
CA VAL A 122 -14.76 19.16 5.13
C VAL A 122 -13.82 19.59 6.24
N THR A 123 -13.41 18.66 7.13
CA THR A 123 -12.46 18.96 8.21
C THR A 123 -11.07 19.31 7.68
N GLY A 124 -10.63 18.66 6.60
CA GLY A 124 -9.34 18.95 5.96
C GLY A 124 -9.27 20.37 5.42
N ILE A 125 -10.31 20.81 4.70
CA ILE A 125 -10.36 22.15 4.11
C ILE A 125 -10.61 23.23 5.18
N SER A 126 -11.42 22.96 6.21
CA SER A 126 -11.70 23.93 7.27
C SER A 126 -10.51 24.24 8.17
N SER A 127 -9.56 23.30 8.30
CA SER A 127 -8.37 23.46 9.14
C SER A 127 -7.28 24.36 8.54
N LEU A 128 -7.37 24.70 7.24
CA LEU A 128 -6.32 25.40 6.50
C LEU A 128 -6.83 26.77 6.02
N ASP A 129 -5.97 27.79 6.11
CA ASP A 129 -6.28 29.11 5.56
C ASP A 129 -6.43 29.06 4.02
N SER A 130 -7.31 29.90 3.47
CA SER A 130 -7.68 29.95 2.05
C SER A 130 -6.47 30.04 1.10
N LYS A 131 -5.44 30.79 1.47
CA LYS A 131 -4.19 30.92 0.69
C LYS A 131 -3.29 29.69 0.81
N ALA A 132 -3.28 29.05 1.98
CA ALA A 132 -2.48 27.86 2.24
C ALA A 132 -3.10 26.62 1.57
N SER A 133 -4.43 26.45 1.64
CA SER A 133 -5.16 25.34 1.02
C SER A 133 -5.01 25.35 -0.51
N GLY A 134 -5.07 26.52 -1.15
CA GLY A 134 -4.83 26.67 -2.58
C GLY A 134 -3.40 26.26 -3.00
N LYS A 135 -2.37 26.65 -2.23
CA LYS A 135 -0.97 26.26 -2.52
C LYS A 135 -0.73 24.76 -2.32
N MET A 136 -1.33 24.17 -1.29
CA MET A 136 -1.24 22.72 -1.06
C MET A 136 -1.98 21.94 -2.16
N GLY A 137 -3.18 22.39 -2.54
CA GLY A 137 -3.96 21.81 -3.64
C GLY A 137 -3.23 21.88 -4.98
N MET A 138 -2.65 23.04 -5.33
CA MET A 138 -1.87 23.20 -6.55
C MET A 138 -0.66 22.24 -6.58
N ARG A 139 0.07 22.11 -5.47
CA ARG A 139 1.18 21.14 -5.36
C ARG A 139 0.69 19.70 -5.54
N ALA A 140 -0.46 19.35 -4.98
CA ALA A 140 -1.06 18.02 -5.14
C ALA A 140 -1.46 17.74 -6.58
N VAL A 141 -2.12 18.68 -7.28
CA VAL A 141 -2.51 18.53 -8.69
C VAL A 141 -1.28 18.37 -9.59
N VAL A 142 -0.26 19.21 -9.42
CA VAL A 142 0.99 19.10 -10.19
C VAL A 142 1.67 17.76 -9.92
N TYR A 143 1.73 17.31 -8.66
CA TYR A 143 2.27 16.01 -8.30
C TYR A 143 1.50 14.85 -8.97
N TYR A 144 0.17 14.88 -8.95
CA TYR A 144 -0.65 13.87 -9.60
C TYR A 144 -0.48 13.85 -11.11
N MET A 145 -0.43 15.01 -11.78
CA MET A 145 -0.21 15.09 -13.22
C MET A 145 1.16 14.52 -13.62
N VAL A 146 2.22 14.89 -12.89
CA VAL A 146 3.58 14.40 -13.21
C VAL A 146 3.68 12.89 -13.00
N THR A 147 3.16 12.36 -11.88
CA THR A 147 3.25 10.93 -11.59
C THR A 147 2.38 10.08 -12.54
N THR A 148 1.21 10.55 -12.97
CA THR A 148 0.38 9.83 -13.94
C THR A 148 1.04 9.79 -15.31
N LEU A 149 1.67 10.88 -15.77
CA LEU A 149 2.43 10.91 -17.01
C LEU A 149 3.61 9.93 -16.98
N ILE A 150 4.37 9.90 -15.89
CA ILE A 150 5.48 8.96 -15.70
C ILE A 150 4.95 7.50 -15.70
N ALA A 151 3.87 7.22 -14.98
CA ALA A 151 3.27 5.89 -14.92
C ALA A 151 2.75 5.42 -16.29
N VAL A 152 2.07 6.30 -17.04
CA VAL A 152 1.59 6.00 -18.40
C VAL A 152 2.75 5.76 -19.35
N PHE A 153 3.81 6.57 -19.28
CA PHE A 153 5.00 6.38 -20.11
C PHE A 153 5.65 5.02 -19.86
N ILE A 154 5.87 4.67 -18.58
CA ILE A 154 6.43 3.36 -18.20
C ILE A 154 5.50 2.23 -18.65
N GLY A 155 4.18 2.37 -18.47
CA GLY A 155 3.19 1.38 -18.91
C GLY A 155 3.25 1.13 -20.41
N ILE A 156 3.32 2.19 -21.22
CA ILE A 156 3.44 2.09 -22.68
C ILE A 156 4.75 1.40 -23.06
N VAL A 157 5.88 1.79 -22.47
CA VAL A 157 7.18 1.15 -22.75
C VAL A 157 7.14 -0.35 -22.44
N ILE A 158 6.63 -0.74 -21.26
CA ILE A 158 6.54 -2.15 -20.85
C ILE A 158 5.64 -2.95 -21.81
N VAL A 159 4.46 -2.42 -22.16
CA VAL A 159 3.53 -3.10 -23.08
C VAL A 159 4.13 -3.23 -24.48
N LEU A 160 4.86 -2.22 -24.97
CA LEU A 160 5.52 -2.27 -26.27
C LEU A 160 6.73 -3.22 -26.30
N VAL A 161 7.42 -3.42 -25.17
CA VAL A 161 8.53 -4.36 -25.05
C VAL A 161 8.01 -5.80 -24.96
N ILE A 162 7.10 -6.08 -24.02
CA ILE A 162 6.57 -7.42 -23.78
C ILE A 162 5.63 -7.85 -24.93
N LYS A 163 4.91 -6.90 -25.55
CA LYS A 163 3.87 -7.14 -26.57
C LYS A 163 2.93 -8.29 -26.18
N PRO A 164 2.22 -8.18 -25.04
CA PRO A 164 1.28 -9.20 -24.62
C PRO A 164 0.22 -9.40 -25.72
N GLY A 165 -0.09 -10.65 -26.05
CA GLY A 165 -1.12 -10.99 -27.05
C GLY A 165 -0.62 -11.58 -28.38
N LYS A 166 0.68 -11.57 -28.67
CA LYS A 166 1.22 -12.22 -29.88
C LYS A 166 1.08 -13.75 -29.92
N GLY A 167 0.74 -14.38 -28.80
CA GLY A 167 0.57 -15.84 -28.67
C GLY A 167 -0.88 -16.34 -28.69
N HIS A 168 -1.87 -15.46 -28.86
CA HIS A 168 -3.29 -15.85 -28.87
C HIS A 168 -3.87 -15.71 -30.28
N ARG A 169 -3.42 -16.60 -31.17
CA ARG A 169 -4.10 -16.89 -32.44
C ARG A 169 -4.99 -18.10 -32.13
N ASP A 170 -6.28 -18.04 -32.44
CA ASP A 170 -7.30 -19.08 -32.21
C ASP A 170 -8.33 -18.76 -31.10
N SER A 171 -8.81 -17.53 -31.07
CA SER A 171 -10.24 -17.33 -30.84
C SER A 171 -10.71 -16.23 -31.78
N PRO A 172 -11.74 -16.47 -32.62
CA PRO A 172 -12.40 -15.39 -33.32
C PRO A 172 -13.01 -14.51 -32.24
N VAL A 173 -12.35 -13.39 -31.95
CA VAL A 173 -13.03 -12.26 -31.32
C VAL A 173 -14.12 -11.91 -32.31
N ALA A 174 -15.32 -12.40 -32.05
CA ALA A 174 -16.51 -12.02 -32.77
C ALA A 174 -16.60 -10.51 -32.62
N SER A 175 -16.15 -9.81 -33.67
CA SER A 175 -16.35 -8.38 -33.86
C SER A 175 -17.82 -8.13 -34.23
N SER A 176 -18.73 -8.74 -33.46
CA SER A 176 -20.18 -8.62 -33.57
C SER A 176 -20.65 -7.66 -32.48
N GLY A 177 -20.33 -6.41 -32.70
CA GLY A 177 -20.82 -5.28 -31.94
C GLY A 177 -20.40 -4.06 -32.71
N THR A 178 -21.34 -3.40 -33.38
CA THR A 178 -21.15 -2.04 -33.88
C THR A 178 -20.81 -1.19 -32.66
N ILE A 179 -19.52 -1.03 -32.39
CA ILE A 179 -19.04 -0.06 -31.41
C ILE A 179 -19.29 1.27 -32.08
N GLU A 180 -20.47 1.84 -31.84
CA GLU A 180 -20.70 3.27 -32.08
C GLU A 180 -19.53 3.99 -31.39
N PRO A 181 -18.66 4.69 -32.14
CA PRO A 181 -17.51 5.33 -31.56
C PRO A 181 -18.05 6.43 -30.64
N VAL A 182 -18.07 6.16 -29.33
CA VAL A 182 -18.46 7.15 -28.34
C VAL A 182 -17.57 8.36 -28.59
N GLN A 183 -18.19 9.45 -29.03
CA GLN A 183 -17.45 10.64 -29.39
C GLN A 183 -16.77 11.14 -28.12
N ALA A 184 -15.48 11.44 -28.18
CA ALA A 184 -14.72 11.91 -27.01
C ALA A 184 -15.36 13.17 -26.39
N ALA A 185 -16.06 13.96 -27.21
CA ALA A 185 -16.88 15.07 -26.77
C ALA A 185 -18.02 14.63 -25.85
N ASP A 186 -18.77 13.57 -26.18
CA ASP A 186 -19.87 13.06 -25.35
C ASP A 186 -19.36 12.57 -23.99
N ALA A 187 -18.23 11.85 -23.96
CA ALA A 187 -17.62 11.39 -22.72
C ALA A 187 -17.12 12.56 -21.83
N PHE A 188 -16.57 13.61 -22.45
CA PHE A 188 -16.15 14.82 -21.73
C PHE A 188 -17.35 15.62 -21.21
N LEU A 189 -18.42 15.73 -22.00
CA LEU A 189 -19.67 16.34 -21.57
C LEU A 189 -20.29 15.57 -20.40
N ASP A 190 -20.28 14.24 -20.43
CA ASP A 190 -20.75 13.39 -19.33
C ASP A 190 -19.89 13.51 -18.08
N LEU A 191 -18.57 13.72 -18.21
CA LEU A 191 -17.70 14.00 -17.08
C LEU A 191 -18.07 15.32 -16.40
N ILE A 192 -18.27 16.39 -17.19
CA ILE A 192 -18.66 17.70 -16.66
C ILE A 192 -20.04 17.64 -16.00
N ARG A 193 -21.01 16.95 -16.63
CA ARG A 193 -22.35 16.74 -16.05
C ARG A 193 -22.28 16.02 -14.70
N ASN A 194 -21.39 15.04 -14.56
CA ASN A 194 -21.18 14.33 -13.29
C ASN A 194 -20.41 15.15 -12.24
N MET A 195 -19.63 16.16 -12.65
CA MET A 195 -18.93 17.07 -11.72
C MET A 195 -19.90 18.00 -10.98
N PHE A 196 -21.01 18.38 -11.64
CA PHE A 196 -22.06 19.24 -11.07
C PHE A 196 -23.40 18.50 -11.03
N PRO A 197 -23.57 17.55 -10.10
CA PRO A 197 -24.81 16.80 -10.03
C PRO A 197 -25.98 17.72 -9.65
N PRO A 198 -27.17 17.51 -10.24
CA PRO A 198 -28.37 18.30 -9.91
C PRO A 198 -28.82 18.08 -8.45
N ASN A 199 -28.50 16.92 -7.87
CA ASN A 199 -28.84 16.54 -6.50
C ASN A 199 -27.63 15.87 -5.83
N LEU A 200 -27.06 16.48 -4.79
CA LEU A 200 -25.88 15.95 -4.10
C LEU A 200 -26.17 14.61 -3.41
N VAL A 201 -27.38 14.46 -2.83
CA VAL A 201 -27.82 13.21 -2.20
C VAL A 201 -28.01 12.11 -3.25
N GLU A 202 -28.60 12.43 -4.41
CA GLU A 202 -28.80 11.43 -5.46
C GLU A 202 -27.47 10.98 -6.09
N ALA A 203 -26.53 11.91 -6.30
CA ALA A 203 -25.21 11.62 -6.85
C ALA A 203 -24.36 10.69 -5.99
N CYS A 204 -24.58 10.71 -4.67
CA CYS A 204 -23.91 9.82 -3.73
C CYS A 204 -24.37 8.36 -3.85
N PHE A 205 -25.60 8.10 -4.32
CA PHE A 205 -26.19 6.75 -4.42
C PHE A 205 -26.40 6.28 -5.86
N LYS A 206 -26.45 7.21 -6.81
CA LYS A 206 -26.62 6.95 -8.25
C LYS A 206 -25.60 7.76 -9.03
N GLN A 207 -24.76 7.06 -9.78
CA GLN A 207 -23.94 7.70 -10.80
C GLN A 207 -24.80 7.90 -12.05
N VAL A 208 -25.01 9.16 -12.45
CA VAL A 208 -25.79 9.51 -13.64
C VAL A 208 -25.01 9.04 -14.87
N ARG A 209 -25.47 7.93 -15.46
CA ARG A 209 -25.05 7.51 -16.80
C ARG A 209 -26.11 8.02 -17.76
N GLU A 210 -25.88 9.16 -18.41
CA GLU A 210 -26.80 9.61 -19.45
C GLU A 210 -26.67 8.74 -20.71
N PHE A 211 -27.84 8.27 -21.15
CA PHE A 211 -28.30 7.74 -22.44
C PHE A 211 -27.51 6.74 -23.32
N THR A 212 -26.18 6.75 -23.42
CA THR A 212 -25.51 5.86 -24.42
C THR A 212 -25.40 4.40 -23.93
N CYS A 213 -25.25 4.20 -22.61
CA CYS A 213 -25.12 2.85 -22.03
C CYS A 213 -26.47 2.13 -21.83
N GLN A 214 -27.57 2.89 -21.71
CA GLN A 214 -28.90 2.33 -21.47
C GLN A 214 -29.50 1.73 -22.75
N LEU A 215 -29.25 2.35 -23.90
CA LEU A 215 -29.60 1.83 -25.22
C LEU A 215 -28.81 0.55 -25.56
N ILE A 216 -27.52 0.49 -25.21
CA ILE A 216 -26.68 -0.71 -25.42
C ILE A 216 -27.14 -1.88 -24.54
N LYS A 217 -27.49 -1.65 -23.26
CA LYS A 217 -28.04 -2.70 -22.39
C LYS A 217 -29.40 -3.20 -22.87
N GLN A 218 -30.25 -2.31 -23.40
CA GLN A 218 -31.58 -2.68 -23.91
C GLN A 218 -31.50 -3.46 -25.24
N LEU A 219 -30.57 -3.11 -26.14
CA LEU A 219 -30.32 -3.81 -27.40
C LEU A 219 -29.67 -5.20 -27.20
N PHE A 220 -28.74 -5.33 -26.25
CA PHE A 220 -28.10 -6.62 -25.95
C PHE A 220 -29.07 -7.60 -25.30
N PHE A 221 -30.05 -7.13 -24.51
CA PHE A 221 -31.04 -8.01 -23.88
C PHE A 221 -32.14 -8.48 -24.86
N ASN A 222 -32.46 -7.70 -25.90
CA ASN A 222 -33.48 -8.05 -26.90
C ASN A 222 -32.93 -8.88 -28.08
N THR A 223 -31.60 -8.89 -28.30
CA THR A 223 -30.97 -9.66 -29.40
C THR A 223 -30.44 -11.02 -28.94
N LEU A 224 -30.36 -11.26 -27.63
CA LEU A 224 -29.75 -12.46 -27.03
C LEU A 224 -30.73 -13.27 -26.14
N CYS A 225 -32.03 -13.02 -26.30
CA CYS A 225 -33.11 -13.81 -25.71
C CYS A 225 -33.94 -14.46 -26.82
#